data_AF-A0A653BN29-F1
#
_entry.id   AF-A0A653BN29-F1
#
_cell.length_a   1.000
_cell.length_b   1.000
_cell.length_c   1.000
_cell.angle_alpha   90.00
_cell.angle_beta   90.00
_cell.angle_gamma   90.00
#
_symmetry.space_group_name_H-M   'P 1'
#
loop_
_entity.id
_entity.type
_entity.pdbx_description
1 polymer ?
#
loop_
_entity_poly.entity_id
_entity_poly.type
_entity_poly.pdbx_seq_one_letter_code
_entity_poly.pdbx_strand_id
1 'polypeptide(L)'
;MVNLFAETCSNKLCALERKVNVAVLKLCLNIFSRYTDDLEYIHKFCCDTRNKNKPKELDNLVMEFDLHVDRMMQVGLFAISCSSNVTTCTRIRSCLASLEALESELVPAFNAVLLDNCKQHLNLAVILKNHWLSEAAILKRLIFEIIDPSAFCQVVYEENKNLVHTLSSDIKAERNKVDKRVVHNIVRNSVVLEDFLKEALTYKENNVNQLKENLSFFHKVIHEVTAASDVFLPQEK
;
A
#
# COMPACT_ATOMS: atom_id res chain seq x y z
N MET A 1 -11.05 -42.09 -18.78
CA MET A 1 -11.57 -40.82 -19.35
C MET A 1 -11.99 -39.82 -18.27
N VAL A 2 -12.67 -40.26 -17.20
CA VAL A 2 -13.00 -39.40 -16.02
C VAL A 2 -11.76 -38.77 -15.37
N ASN A 3 -10.66 -39.52 -15.26
CA ASN A 3 -9.41 -38.99 -14.69
C ASN A 3 -8.75 -37.88 -15.52
N LEU A 4 -8.81 -37.96 -16.86
CA LEU A 4 -8.23 -36.93 -17.73
C LEU A 4 -9.03 -35.63 -17.67
N PHE A 5 -10.37 -35.73 -17.60
CA PHE A 5 -11.23 -34.56 -17.43
C PHE A 5 -11.03 -33.92 -16.06
N ALA A 6 -11.01 -34.72 -14.99
CA ALA A 6 -10.75 -34.25 -13.63
C ALA A 6 -9.37 -33.58 -13.51
N GLU A 7 -8.33 -34.17 -14.10
CA GLU A 7 -6.98 -33.62 -14.13
C GLU A 7 -6.91 -32.32 -14.94
N THR A 8 -7.58 -32.27 -16.09
CA THR A 8 -7.68 -31.04 -16.89
C THR A 8 -8.39 -29.93 -16.12
N CYS A 9 -9.51 -30.22 -15.46
CA CYS A 9 -10.23 -29.27 -14.62
C CYS A 9 -9.37 -28.78 -13.45
N SER A 10 -8.70 -29.70 -12.74
CA SER A 10 -7.79 -29.36 -11.64
C SER A 10 -6.67 -28.43 -12.11
N ASN A 11 -6.02 -28.75 -13.22
CA ASN A 11 -4.96 -27.91 -13.80
C ASN A 11 -5.45 -26.49 -14.15
N LYS A 12 -6.67 -26.36 -14.69
CA LYS A 12 -7.27 -25.06 -15.01
C LYS A 12 -7.64 -24.28 -13.75
N LEU A 13 -8.15 -24.94 -12.72
CA LEU A 13 -8.43 -24.33 -11.42
C LEU A 13 -7.15 -23.83 -10.76
N CYS A 14 -6.08 -24.64 -10.73
CA CYS A 14 -4.77 -24.21 -10.20
C CYS A 14 -4.18 -23.05 -11.01
N ALA A 15 -4.40 -23.00 -12.32
CA ALA A 15 -3.98 -21.85 -13.14
C ALA A 15 -4.78 -20.58 -12.81
N LEU A 16 -6.08 -20.71 -12.57
CA LEU A 16 -6.94 -19.60 -12.17
C LEU A 16 -6.56 -19.07 -10.78
N GLU A 17 -6.41 -19.97 -9.80
CA GLU A 17 -5.99 -19.63 -8.45
C GLU A 17 -4.67 -18.85 -8.45
N ARG A 18 -3.66 -19.32 -9.18
CA ARG A 18 -2.39 -18.60 -9.33
C ARG A 18 -2.56 -17.21 -9.92
N LYS A 19 -3.40 -17.04 -10.93
CA LYS A 19 -3.67 -15.72 -11.53
C LYS A 19 -4.36 -14.77 -10.55
N VAL A 20 -5.35 -15.29 -9.79
CA VAL A 20 -6.05 -14.53 -8.76
C VAL A 20 -5.07 -14.11 -7.66
N ASN A 21 -4.27 -15.04 -7.14
CA ASN A 21 -3.27 -14.77 -6.11
C ASN A 21 -2.28 -13.70 -6.58
N VAL A 22 -1.74 -13.81 -7.80
CA VAL A 22 -0.85 -12.78 -8.37
C VAL A 22 -1.55 -11.42 -8.46
N ALA A 23 -2.81 -11.37 -8.91
CA ALA A 23 -3.57 -10.13 -9.00
C ALA A 23 -3.80 -9.49 -7.63
N VAL A 24 -4.13 -10.29 -6.61
CA VAL A 24 -4.30 -9.82 -5.23
C VAL A 24 -2.97 -9.32 -4.65
N LEU A 25 -1.86 -10.02 -4.87
CA LEU A 25 -0.54 -9.56 -4.40
C LEU A 25 -0.13 -8.24 -5.05
N LYS A 26 -0.45 -8.03 -6.33
CA LYS A 26 -0.26 -6.73 -7.01
C LYS A 26 -1.14 -5.64 -6.40
N LEU A 27 -2.39 -5.97 -6.05
CA LEU A 27 -3.29 -5.06 -5.37
C LEU A 27 -2.77 -4.69 -3.97
N CYS A 28 -2.29 -5.66 -3.19
CA CYS A 28 -1.64 -5.43 -1.90
C CYS A 28 -0.43 -4.49 -2.04
N LEU A 29 0.44 -4.74 -3.02
CA LEU A 29 1.59 -3.87 -3.30
C LEU A 29 1.14 -2.43 -3.57
N ASN A 30 0.14 -2.25 -4.43
CA ASN A 30 -0.38 -0.93 -4.78
C ASN A 30 -0.96 -0.21 -3.55
N ILE A 31 -1.85 -0.85 -2.81
CA ILE A 31 -2.48 -0.30 -1.60
C ILE A 31 -1.41 0.11 -0.58
N PHE A 32 -0.55 -0.82 -0.16
CA PHE A 32 0.41 -0.56 0.91
C PHE A 32 1.59 0.32 0.50
N SER A 33 1.74 0.59 -0.80
CA SER A 33 2.69 1.59 -1.29
C SER A 33 2.22 3.04 -1.11
N ARG A 34 0.93 3.25 -0.85
CA ARG A 34 0.27 4.57 -0.80
C ARG A 34 -0.73 4.75 0.34
N TYR A 35 -0.87 3.78 1.24
CA TYR A 35 -1.94 3.77 2.24
C TYR A 35 -1.99 4.98 3.20
N THR A 36 -0.92 5.77 3.27
CA THR A 36 -0.87 7.01 4.05
C THR A 36 -1.12 8.27 3.22
N ASP A 37 -0.96 8.21 1.90
CA ASP A 37 -0.85 9.37 1.02
C ASP A 37 -2.14 10.19 0.99
N ASP A 38 -3.26 9.54 0.71
CA ASP A 38 -4.55 10.19 0.47
C ASP A 38 -5.01 10.92 1.74
N LEU A 39 -4.85 10.26 2.89
CA LEU A 39 -5.22 10.82 4.19
C LEU A 39 -4.29 11.97 4.64
N GLU A 40 -2.98 11.85 4.39
CA GLU A 40 -2.04 12.96 4.64
C GLU A 40 -2.30 14.15 3.71
N TYR A 41 -2.72 13.88 2.47
CA TYR A 41 -3.09 14.91 1.51
C TYR A 41 -4.36 15.64 1.94
N ILE A 42 -5.41 14.92 2.33
CA ILE A 42 -6.65 15.50 2.89
C ILE A 42 -6.32 16.37 4.11
N HIS A 43 -5.52 15.85 5.05
CA HIS A 43 -5.12 16.60 6.24
C HIS A 43 -4.39 17.91 5.88
N LYS A 44 -3.41 17.86 4.97
CA LYS A 44 -2.71 19.06 4.50
C LYS A 44 -3.65 20.04 3.81
N PHE A 45 -4.56 19.54 2.98
CA PHE A 45 -5.55 20.35 2.28
C PHE A 45 -6.44 21.13 3.26
N CYS A 46 -6.97 20.46 4.28
CA CYS A 46 -7.84 21.08 5.29
C CYS A 46 -7.09 22.06 6.21
N CYS A 47 -5.81 21.78 6.51
CA CYS A 47 -5.00 22.67 7.33
C CYS A 47 -4.55 23.95 6.60
N ASP A 48 -4.55 23.95 5.27
CA ASP A 48 -4.17 25.11 4.47
C ASP A 48 -5.30 26.16 4.48
N THR A 49 -5.00 27.32 5.06
CA THR A 49 -5.96 28.43 5.18
C THR A 49 -6.44 28.97 3.83
N ARG A 50 -5.70 28.73 2.74
CA ARG A 50 -6.09 29.10 1.37
C ARG A 50 -7.22 28.23 0.82
N ASN A 51 -7.44 27.06 1.40
CA ASN A 51 -8.47 26.12 0.98
C ASN A 51 -9.76 26.21 1.80
N LYS A 52 -9.83 27.16 2.75
CA LYS A 52 -11.04 27.41 3.54
C LYS A 52 -12.27 27.55 2.65
N ASN A 53 -13.37 26.95 3.08
CA ASN A 53 -14.67 26.97 2.38
C ASN A 53 -14.63 26.38 0.96
N LYS A 54 -13.77 25.41 0.69
CA LYS A 54 -13.75 24.64 -0.55
C LYS A 54 -14.24 23.19 -0.38
N PRO A 55 -15.48 22.96 0.08
CA PRO A 55 -15.98 21.61 0.39
C PRO A 55 -15.97 20.70 -0.84
N LYS A 56 -16.26 21.23 -2.04
CA LYS A 56 -16.25 20.43 -3.29
C LYS A 56 -14.88 19.84 -3.64
N GLU A 57 -13.80 20.58 -3.35
CA GLU A 57 -12.45 20.08 -3.57
C GLU A 57 -12.13 18.98 -2.54
N LEU A 58 -12.55 19.15 -1.29
CA LEU A 58 -12.45 18.11 -0.27
C LEU A 58 -13.25 16.85 -0.62
N ASP A 59 -14.48 16.99 -1.13
CA ASP A 59 -15.33 15.86 -1.53
C ASP A 59 -14.64 14.97 -2.57
N ASN A 60 -13.93 15.57 -3.54
CA ASN A 60 -13.16 14.81 -4.53
C ASN A 60 -11.99 14.05 -3.90
N LEU A 61 -11.33 14.63 -2.89
CA LEU A 61 -10.23 13.97 -2.18
C LEU A 61 -10.74 12.83 -1.29
N VAL A 62 -11.88 13.04 -0.64
CA VAL A 62 -12.58 12.01 0.13
C VAL A 62 -12.98 10.86 -0.78
N MET A 63 -13.53 11.13 -1.97
CA MET A 63 -13.88 10.07 -2.92
C MET A 63 -12.69 9.17 -3.33
N GLU A 64 -11.51 9.74 -3.54
CA GLU A 64 -10.30 8.95 -3.83
C GLU A 64 -9.84 8.14 -2.60
N PHE A 65 -9.96 8.73 -1.40
CA PHE A 65 -9.68 8.04 -0.15
C PHE A 65 -10.66 6.88 0.10
N ASP A 66 -11.96 7.07 -0.08
CA ASP A 66 -12.98 6.03 0.06
C ASP A 66 -12.70 4.86 -0.91
N LEU A 67 -12.34 5.16 -2.16
CA LEU A 67 -11.94 4.13 -3.13
C LEU A 67 -10.69 3.37 -2.69
N HIS A 68 -9.76 4.04 -2.02
CA HIS A 68 -8.57 3.40 -1.44
C HIS A 68 -8.96 2.49 -0.27
N VAL A 69 -9.83 2.96 0.63
CA VAL A 69 -10.35 2.20 1.76
C VAL A 69 -11.10 0.96 1.29
N ASP A 70 -11.97 1.08 0.27
CA ASP A 70 -12.67 -0.05 -0.35
C ASP A 70 -11.72 -1.15 -0.83
N ARG A 71 -10.60 -0.76 -1.45
CA ARG A 71 -9.57 -1.71 -1.90
C ARG A 71 -8.87 -2.38 -0.71
N MET A 72 -8.60 -1.64 0.37
CA MET A 72 -8.09 -2.20 1.61
C MET A 72 -9.07 -3.22 2.21
N MET A 73 -10.37 -2.90 2.25
CA MET A 73 -11.42 -3.80 2.71
C MET A 73 -11.47 -5.09 1.89
N GLN A 74 -11.42 -4.97 0.56
CA GLN A 74 -11.43 -6.13 -0.35
C GLN A 74 -10.24 -7.06 -0.10
N VAL A 75 -9.03 -6.52 0.07
CA VAL A 75 -7.84 -7.30 0.41
C VAL A 75 -8.00 -7.98 1.77
N GLY A 76 -8.50 -7.26 2.77
CA GLY A 76 -8.76 -7.81 4.10
C GLY A 76 -9.75 -8.97 4.08
N LEU A 77 -10.88 -8.81 3.39
CA LEU A 77 -11.90 -9.86 3.22
C LEU A 77 -11.35 -11.06 2.46
N PHE A 78 -10.59 -10.82 1.38
CA PHE A 78 -9.93 -11.90 0.65
C PHE A 78 -8.97 -12.69 1.55
N ALA A 79 -8.14 -11.99 2.33
CA ALA A 79 -7.20 -12.63 3.25
C ALA A 79 -7.91 -13.47 4.33
N ILE A 80 -9.06 -13.01 4.84
CA ILE A 80 -9.90 -13.79 5.75
C ILE A 80 -10.42 -15.07 5.08
N SER A 81 -10.84 -14.98 3.81
CA SER A 81 -11.35 -16.14 3.07
C SER A 81 -10.27 -17.16 2.72
N CYS A 82 -9.02 -16.72 2.57
CA CYS A 82 -7.90 -17.59 2.20
C CYS A 82 -7.08 -18.12 3.39
N SER A 83 -7.26 -17.56 4.59
CA SER A 83 -6.52 -17.96 5.78
C SER A 83 -7.26 -19.02 6.58
N SER A 84 -6.54 -20.07 6.99
CA SER A 84 -7.03 -21.09 7.92
C SER A 84 -6.81 -20.74 9.39
N ASN A 85 -6.05 -19.68 9.69
CA ASN A 85 -5.75 -19.25 11.06
C ASN A 85 -6.89 -18.37 11.60
N VAL A 86 -7.73 -18.95 12.44
CA VAL A 86 -8.89 -18.28 13.04
C VAL A 86 -8.50 -17.02 13.80
N THR A 87 -7.38 -17.04 14.53
CA THR A 87 -6.90 -15.87 15.30
C THR A 87 -6.52 -14.72 14.38
N THR A 88 -5.76 -15.00 13.32
CA THR A 88 -5.42 -13.98 12.32
C THR A 88 -6.67 -13.45 11.63
N CYS A 89 -7.62 -14.32 11.24
CA CYS A 89 -8.88 -13.90 10.64
C CYS A 89 -9.70 -12.99 11.56
N THR A 90 -9.78 -13.29 12.86
CA THR A 90 -10.47 -12.45 13.84
C THR A 90 -9.79 -11.09 13.99
N ARG A 91 -8.46 -11.05 14.07
CA ARG A 91 -7.69 -9.79 14.14
C ARG A 91 -7.92 -8.92 12.91
N ILE A 92 -7.92 -9.51 11.70
CA ILE A 92 -8.21 -8.78 10.47
C ILE A 92 -9.64 -8.23 10.51
N ARG A 93 -10.65 -9.04 10.86
CA ARG A 93 -12.05 -8.56 10.97
C ARG A 93 -12.19 -7.38 11.92
N SER A 94 -11.55 -7.46 13.09
CA SER A 94 -11.56 -6.35 14.06
C SER A 94 -10.93 -5.09 13.48
N CYS A 95 -9.79 -5.21 12.80
CA CYS A 95 -9.12 -4.08 12.19
C CYS A 95 -9.94 -3.43 11.06
N LEU A 96 -10.60 -4.24 10.21
CA LEU A 96 -11.51 -3.73 9.18
C LEU A 96 -12.69 -2.97 9.80
N ALA A 97 -13.32 -3.53 10.85
CA ALA A 97 -14.41 -2.85 11.54
C ALA A 97 -13.97 -1.53 12.18
N SER A 98 -12.76 -1.46 12.74
CA SER A 98 -12.18 -0.22 13.28
C SER A 98 -11.91 0.81 12.18
N LEU A 99 -11.37 0.40 11.03
CA LEU A 99 -11.13 1.29 9.90
C LEU A 99 -12.44 1.89 9.36
N GLU A 100 -13.48 1.07 9.19
CA GLU A 100 -14.81 1.49 8.74
C GLU A 100 -15.44 2.52 9.69
N ALA A 101 -15.39 2.25 11.00
CA ALA A 101 -15.92 3.17 12.01
C ALA A 101 -15.13 4.49 12.08
N LEU A 102 -13.81 4.46 11.87
CA LEU A 102 -12.98 5.66 11.88
C LEU A 102 -13.21 6.52 10.63
N GLU A 103 -13.41 5.90 9.47
CA GLU A 103 -13.73 6.59 8.23
C GLU A 103 -14.99 7.46 8.37
N SER A 104 -16.05 6.92 8.99
CA SER A 104 -17.29 7.67 9.23
C SER A 104 -17.13 8.92 10.10
N GLU A 105 -16.09 8.97 10.94
CA GLU A 105 -15.79 10.10 11.83
C GLU A 105 -14.72 11.04 11.26
N LEU A 106 -13.82 10.53 10.40
CA LEU A 106 -12.75 11.29 9.77
C LEU A 106 -13.28 12.37 8.82
N VAL A 107 -14.22 12.01 7.94
CA VAL A 107 -14.76 12.94 6.94
C VAL A 107 -15.46 14.14 7.59
N PRO A 108 -16.34 13.97 8.61
CA PRO A 108 -16.88 15.09 9.37
C PRO A 108 -15.81 15.93 10.08
N ALA A 109 -14.79 15.28 10.67
CA ALA A 109 -13.72 16.00 11.36
C ALA A 109 -12.90 16.89 10.42
N PHE A 110 -12.57 16.41 9.22
CA PHE A 110 -11.87 17.22 8.21
C PHE A 110 -12.75 18.34 7.65
N ASN A 111 -14.04 18.10 7.46
CA ASN A 111 -14.99 19.15 7.10
C ASN A 111 -15.06 20.25 8.17
N ALA A 112 -15.08 19.88 9.45
CA ALA A 112 -15.08 20.83 10.56
C ALA A 112 -13.80 21.70 10.55
N VAL A 113 -12.63 21.10 10.30
CA VAL A 113 -11.36 21.84 10.16
C VAL A 113 -11.39 22.80 8.97
N LEU A 114 -11.95 22.38 7.83
CA LEU A 114 -12.03 23.18 6.61
C LEU A 114 -12.91 24.42 6.77
N LEU A 115 -14.01 24.26 7.51
CA LEU A 115 -14.98 25.34 7.80
C LEU A 115 -14.46 26.27 8.90
N ASP A 116 -13.98 25.71 10.00
CA ASP A 116 -13.43 26.44 11.13
C ASP A 116 -12.18 25.75 11.67
N ASN A 117 -11.02 26.32 11.34
CA ASN A 117 -9.71 25.83 11.76
C ASN A 117 -9.40 26.26 13.20
N CYS A 118 -10.27 25.87 14.13
CA CYS A 118 -10.06 26.04 15.56
C CYS A 118 -9.22 24.87 16.10
N LYS A 119 -8.52 25.11 17.21
CA LYS A 119 -7.60 24.13 17.79
C LYS A 119 -8.29 22.81 18.17
N GLN A 120 -9.57 22.85 18.53
CA GLN A 120 -10.33 21.66 18.90
C GLN A 120 -10.61 20.76 17.70
N HIS A 121 -11.10 21.33 16.59
CA HIS A 121 -11.32 20.57 15.35
C HIS A 121 -10.02 19.98 14.82
N LEU A 122 -8.94 20.77 14.82
CA LEU A 122 -7.63 20.30 14.38
C LEU A 122 -7.14 19.13 15.22
N ASN A 123 -7.21 19.24 16.55
CA ASN A 123 -6.78 18.16 17.44
C ASN A 123 -7.60 16.89 17.22
N LEU A 124 -8.93 16.99 17.08
CA LEU A 124 -9.79 15.86 16.83
C LEU A 124 -9.43 15.16 15.51
N ALA A 125 -9.31 15.93 14.42
CA ALA A 125 -8.93 15.39 13.11
C ALA A 125 -7.56 14.71 13.14
N VAL A 126 -6.57 15.30 13.82
CA VAL A 126 -5.24 14.70 13.98
C VAL A 126 -5.27 13.40 14.78
N ILE A 127 -6.05 13.33 15.87
CA ILE A 127 -6.20 12.12 16.67
C ILE A 127 -6.82 11.00 15.84
N LEU A 128 -7.93 11.29 15.16
CA LEU A 128 -8.60 10.31 14.29
C LEU A 128 -7.69 9.85 13.16
N LYS A 129 -6.98 10.79 12.51
CA LYS A 129 -6.02 10.49 11.45
C LYS A 129 -4.96 9.51 11.93
N ASN A 130 -4.32 9.83 13.05
CA ASN A 130 -3.25 8.99 13.60
C ASN A 130 -3.76 7.62 14.01
N HIS A 131 -4.99 7.54 14.54
CA HIS A 131 -5.60 6.25 14.89
C HIS A 131 -5.88 5.41 13.64
N TRP A 132 -6.45 6.00 12.59
CA TRP A 132 -6.69 5.30 11.33
C TRP A 132 -5.39 4.83 10.68
N LEU A 133 -4.34 5.65 10.64
CA LEU A 133 -3.03 5.27 10.12
C LEU A 133 -2.41 4.11 10.92
N SER A 134 -2.60 4.10 12.23
CA SER A 134 -2.16 3.00 13.10
C SER A 134 -2.91 1.71 12.79
N GLU A 135 -4.24 1.75 12.66
CA GLU A 135 -5.05 0.59 12.28
C GLU A 135 -4.67 0.08 10.89
N ALA A 136 -4.49 0.97 9.90
CA ALA A 136 -4.04 0.61 8.56
C ALA A 136 -2.67 -0.09 8.57
N ALA A 137 -1.75 0.35 9.43
CA ALA A 137 -0.46 -0.30 9.62
C ALA A 137 -0.59 -1.68 10.28
N ILE A 138 -1.51 -1.85 11.23
CA ILE A 138 -1.82 -3.16 11.84
C ILE A 138 -2.40 -4.10 10.77
N LEU A 139 -3.35 -3.64 9.96
CA LEU A 139 -3.90 -4.42 8.85
C LEU A 139 -2.79 -4.86 7.89
N LYS A 140 -1.91 -3.95 7.47
CA LYS A 140 -0.76 -4.27 6.60
C LYS A 140 0.07 -5.43 7.17
N ARG A 141 0.43 -5.37 8.46
CA ARG A 141 1.19 -6.45 9.12
C ARG A 141 0.44 -7.77 9.14
N LEU A 142 -0.84 -7.76 9.49
CA LEU A 142 -1.68 -8.96 9.50
C LEU A 142 -1.79 -9.61 8.13
N ILE A 143 -1.89 -8.81 7.07
CA ILE A 143 -1.91 -9.30 5.69
C ILE A 143 -0.54 -9.87 5.31
N PHE A 144 0.55 -9.23 5.72
CA PHE A 144 1.90 -9.73 5.47
C PHE A 144 2.17 -11.09 6.14
N GLU A 145 1.59 -11.36 7.30
CA GLU A 145 1.66 -12.68 7.97
C GLU A 145 1.07 -13.83 7.12
N ILE A 146 0.11 -13.52 6.24
CA ILE A 146 -0.60 -14.52 5.42
C ILE A 146 0.12 -14.78 4.08
N ILE A 147 0.82 -13.77 3.58
CA ILE A 147 1.39 -13.79 2.23
C ILE A 147 2.62 -14.71 2.18
N ASP A 148 2.68 -15.58 1.16
CA ASP A 148 3.91 -16.33 0.86
C ASP A 148 5.05 -15.38 0.45
N PRO A 149 6.20 -15.38 1.17
CA PRO A 149 7.28 -14.45 0.88
C PRO A 149 7.88 -14.58 -0.51
N SER A 150 7.97 -15.80 -1.06
CA SER A 150 8.54 -16.01 -2.38
C SER A 150 7.64 -15.42 -3.46
N ALA A 151 6.33 -15.65 -3.36
CA ALA A 151 5.34 -15.12 -4.28
C ALA A 151 5.32 -13.58 -4.27
N PHE A 152 5.39 -12.95 -3.09
CA PHE A 152 5.42 -11.49 -2.98
C PHE A 152 6.70 -10.89 -3.58
N CYS A 153 7.86 -11.47 -3.28
CA CYS A 153 9.14 -11.05 -3.88
C CYS A 153 9.08 -11.12 -5.41
N GLN A 154 8.53 -12.20 -5.97
CA GLN A 154 8.39 -12.36 -7.42
C GLN A 154 7.47 -11.28 -8.02
N VAL A 155 6.35 -10.97 -7.37
CA VAL A 155 5.42 -9.93 -7.83
C VAL A 155 6.11 -8.56 -7.82
N VAL A 156 6.78 -8.19 -6.73
CA VAL A 156 7.51 -6.91 -6.65
C VAL A 156 8.61 -6.83 -7.72
N TYR A 157 9.35 -7.92 -7.94
CA TYR A 157 10.38 -7.99 -8.97
C TYR A 157 9.80 -7.74 -10.37
N GLU A 158 8.73 -8.45 -10.75
CA GLU A 158 8.12 -8.27 -12.08
C GLU A 158 7.53 -6.87 -12.26
N GLU A 159 6.88 -6.29 -11.24
CA GLU A 159 6.38 -4.91 -11.31
C GLU A 159 7.51 -3.90 -11.47
N ASN A 160 8.58 -4.01 -10.68
CA ASN A 160 9.73 -3.11 -10.81
C ASN A 160 10.46 -3.29 -12.14
N LYS A 161 10.59 -4.52 -12.64
CA LYS A 161 11.16 -4.81 -13.95
C LYS A 161 10.37 -4.16 -15.08
N ASN A 162 9.03 -4.19 -15.01
CA ASN A 162 8.17 -3.51 -15.97
C ASN A 162 8.34 -2.00 -15.91
N LEU A 163 8.40 -1.40 -14.71
CA LEU A 163 8.66 0.04 -14.53
C LEU A 163 10.03 0.45 -15.09
N VAL A 164 11.08 -0.34 -14.85
CA VAL A 164 12.42 -0.10 -15.41
C VAL A 164 12.40 -0.23 -16.94
N HIS A 165 11.65 -1.17 -17.49
CA HIS A 165 11.49 -1.30 -18.94
C HIS A 165 10.84 -0.05 -19.54
N THR A 166 9.75 0.45 -18.95
CA THR A 166 9.09 1.71 -19.33
C THR A 166 10.08 2.88 -19.28
N LEU A 167 10.81 3.01 -18.18
CA LEU A 167 11.84 4.05 -18.02
C LEU A 167 12.91 3.96 -19.12
N SER A 168 13.39 2.75 -19.43
CA SER A 168 14.38 2.55 -20.49
C SER A 168 13.84 2.92 -21.86
N SER A 169 12.56 2.62 -22.15
CA SER A 169 11.94 3.03 -23.41
C SER A 169 11.77 4.55 -23.52
N ASP A 170 11.41 5.22 -22.44
CA ASP A 170 11.25 6.68 -22.41
C ASP A 170 12.57 7.41 -22.64
N ILE A 171 13.67 6.89 -22.06
CA ILE A 171 15.02 7.42 -22.26
C ILE A 171 15.47 7.23 -23.72
N LYS A 172 15.23 6.06 -24.32
CA LYS A 172 15.61 5.76 -25.70
C LYS A 172 14.83 6.55 -26.74
N ALA A 173 13.60 6.97 -26.42
CA ALA A 173 12.73 7.72 -27.30
C ALA A 173 13.05 9.24 -27.36
N GLU A 174 14.23 9.68 -26.88
CA GLU A 174 14.66 11.08 -26.83
C GLU A 174 13.65 12.05 -26.18
N ARG A 175 12.74 11.53 -25.33
CA ARG A 175 11.76 12.39 -24.63
C ARG A 175 12.41 13.30 -23.58
N ASN A 176 13.70 13.14 -23.28
CA ASN A 176 14.51 13.95 -22.35
C ASN A 176 13.85 14.27 -21.00
N LYS A 177 12.80 13.53 -20.64
CA LYS A 177 12.00 13.70 -19.44
C LYS A 177 11.76 12.31 -18.90
N VAL A 178 12.56 11.96 -17.90
CA VAL A 178 12.29 10.81 -17.05
C VAL A 178 10.96 11.06 -16.35
N ASP A 179 10.00 10.16 -16.53
CA ASP A 179 8.75 10.21 -15.75
C ASP A 179 9.07 9.90 -14.28
N LYS A 180 9.02 10.94 -13.45
CA LYS A 180 9.29 10.86 -12.01
C LYS A 180 8.35 9.88 -11.31
N ARG A 181 7.14 9.70 -11.84
CA ARG A 181 6.15 8.77 -11.27
C ARG A 181 6.65 7.34 -11.35
N VAL A 182 7.34 6.99 -12.44
CA VAL A 182 7.92 5.65 -12.63
C VAL A 182 9.01 5.40 -11.59
N VAL A 183 9.93 6.34 -11.40
CA VAL A 183 11.01 6.24 -10.40
C VAL A 183 10.44 6.17 -8.98
N HIS A 184 9.48 7.03 -8.65
CA HIS A 184 8.82 7.04 -7.34
C HIS A 184 8.11 5.72 -7.05
N ASN A 185 7.44 5.13 -8.04
CA ASN A 185 6.79 3.83 -7.88
C ASN A 185 7.81 2.70 -7.64
N ILE A 186 8.98 2.72 -8.29
CA ILE A 186 10.05 1.73 -8.03
C ILE A 186 10.54 1.85 -6.59
N VAL A 187 10.79 3.07 -6.11
CA VAL A 187 11.22 3.32 -4.72
C VAL A 187 10.15 2.84 -3.74
N ARG A 188 8.88 3.23 -3.95
CA ARG A 188 7.76 2.82 -3.10
C ARG A 188 7.59 1.31 -3.03
N ASN A 189 7.62 0.63 -4.17
CA ASN A 189 7.54 -0.84 -4.21
C ASN A 189 8.70 -1.48 -3.43
N SER A 190 9.89 -0.90 -3.51
CA SER A 190 11.08 -1.39 -2.80
C SER A 190 10.97 -1.17 -1.29
N VAL A 191 10.43 -0.04 -0.84
CA VAL A 191 10.15 0.22 0.59
C VAL A 191 9.10 -0.77 1.13
N VAL A 192 8.02 -1.01 0.38
CA VAL A 192 7.00 -2.00 0.78
C VAL A 192 7.61 -3.40 0.88
N LEU A 193 8.51 -3.78 -0.03
CA LEU A 193 9.22 -5.04 0.04
C LEU A 193 10.15 -5.11 1.25
N GLU A 194 10.86 -4.02 1.57
CA GLU A 194 11.71 -3.95 2.76
C GLU A 194 10.88 -4.16 4.04
N ASP A 195 9.75 -3.47 4.17
CA ASP A 195 8.81 -3.63 5.28
C ASP A 195 8.29 -5.06 5.37
N PHE A 196 7.90 -5.64 4.23
CA PHE A 196 7.42 -7.01 4.16
C PHE A 196 8.47 -8.01 4.64
N LEU A 197 9.71 -7.89 4.17
CA LEU A 197 10.79 -8.79 4.55
C LEU A 197 11.18 -8.66 6.03
N LYS A 198 11.10 -7.45 6.61
CA LYS A 198 11.28 -7.24 8.05
C LYS A 198 10.22 -7.98 8.86
N GLU A 199 8.96 -7.87 8.47
CA GLU A 199 7.87 -8.60 9.15
C GLU A 199 8.04 -10.10 8.96
N ALA A 200 8.30 -10.58 7.74
CA ALA A 200 8.51 -12.01 7.45
C ALA A 200 9.69 -12.63 8.23
N LEU A 201 10.72 -11.83 8.52
CA LEU A 201 11.87 -12.23 9.34
C LEU A 201 11.53 -12.44 10.82
N THR A 202 10.61 -11.66 11.37
CA THR A 202 10.19 -11.77 12.78
C THR A 202 9.63 -13.16 13.09
N TYR A 203 9.11 -13.86 12.07
CA TYR A 203 8.47 -15.17 12.21
C TYR A 203 9.35 -16.37 11.83
N LYS A 204 10.57 -16.17 11.29
CA LYS A 204 11.44 -17.28 10.82
C LYS A 204 12.77 -17.34 11.57
N GLU A 205 12.96 -18.40 12.35
CA GLU A 205 14.11 -18.59 13.26
C GLU A 205 15.45 -18.97 12.58
N ASN A 206 15.49 -19.29 11.29
CA ASN A 206 16.67 -19.89 10.66
C ASN A 206 17.40 -18.94 9.68
N ASN A 207 18.74 -18.87 9.79
CA ASN A 207 19.68 -18.08 8.95
C ASN A 207 19.47 -16.55 8.95
N VAL A 208 19.25 -15.99 10.14
CA VAL A 208 18.92 -14.57 10.34
C VAL A 208 20.08 -13.61 10.00
N ASN A 209 21.35 -13.99 10.16
CA ASN A 209 22.48 -13.04 10.04
C ASN A 209 22.76 -12.60 8.60
N GLN A 210 22.88 -13.54 7.66
CA GLN A 210 23.15 -13.21 6.26
C GLN A 210 21.96 -12.50 5.59
N LEU A 211 20.72 -12.83 6.00
CA LEU A 211 19.54 -12.12 5.51
C LEU A 211 19.46 -10.70 6.04
N LYS A 212 19.84 -10.47 7.31
CA LYS A 212 19.95 -9.12 7.90
C LYS A 212 21.00 -8.26 7.18
N GLU A 213 22.14 -8.83 6.82
CA GLU A 213 23.17 -8.13 6.04
C GLU A 213 22.64 -7.73 4.65
N ASN A 214 22.01 -8.66 3.94
CA ASN A 214 21.40 -8.39 2.64
C ASN A 214 20.30 -7.33 2.72
N LEU A 215 19.48 -7.35 3.77
CA LEU A 215 18.47 -6.32 4.00
C LEU A 215 19.07 -4.96 4.34
N SER A 216 20.15 -4.92 5.13
CA SER A 216 20.86 -3.67 5.40
C SER A 216 21.44 -3.07 4.12
N PHE A 217 22.01 -3.91 3.25
CA PHE A 217 22.47 -3.48 1.93
C PHE A 217 21.30 -2.97 1.07
N PHE A 218 20.19 -3.71 1.01
CA PHE A 218 19.00 -3.32 0.28
C PHE A 218 18.43 -1.97 0.74
N HIS A 219 18.36 -1.74 2.05
CA HIS A 219 17.94 -0.48 2.65
C HIS A 219 18.84 0.69 2.23
N LYS A 220 20.17 0.50 2.23
CA LYS A 220 21.13 1.52 1.76
C LYS A 220 20.91 1.86 0.30
N VAL A 221 20.71 0.86 -0.56
CA VAL A 221 20.42 1.08 -1.98
C VAL A 221 19.11 1.86 -2.16
N ILE A 222 18.05 1.53 -1.42
CA ILE A 222 16.79 2.30 -1.45
C ILE A 222 17.05 3.77 -1.07
N HIS A 223 17.81 4.01 0.00
CA HIS A 223 18.14 5.36 0.45
C HIS A 223 18.95 6.14 -0.60
N GLU A 224 19.96 5.52 -1.21
CA GLU A 224 20.75 6.13 -2.30
C GLU A 224 19.88 6.46 -3.52
N VAL A 225 19.00 5.55 -3.94
CA VAL A 225 18.09 5.78 -5.07
C VAL A 225 17.07 6.88 -4.75
N THR A 226 16.57 6.94 -3.52
CA THR A 226 15.65 8.00 -3.06
C THR A 226 16.34 9.36 -3.10
N ALA A 227 17.55 9.45 -2.53
CA ALA A 227 18.33 10.69 -2.55
C ALA A 227 18.69 11.13 -3.97
N ALA A 228 19.07 10.19 -4.84
CA ALA A 228 19.31 10.47 -6.25
C ALA A 228 18.05 10.96 -6.96
N SER A 229 16.90 10.36 -6.69
CA SER A 229 15.61 10.81 -7.21
C SER A 229 15.34 12.27 -6.82
N ASP A 230 15.53 12.64 -5.55
CA ASP A 230 15.28 14.00 -5.07
C ASP A 230 16.22 15.05 -5.71
N VAL A 231 17.49 14.69 -5.95
CA VAL A 231 18.49 15.59 -6.53
C VAL A 231 18.32 15.74 -8.05
N PHE A 232 18.13 14.63 -8.75
CA PHE A 232 18.15 14.61 -10.22
C PHE A 232 16.77 14.83 -10.84
N LEU A 233 15.69 14.71 -10.07
CA LEU A 233 14.31 14.92 -10.53
C LEU A 233 13.67 16.09 -9.74
N PRO A 234 13.78 17.35 -10.21
CA PRO A 234 13.30 18.53 -9.47
C PRO A 234 11.80 18.44 -9.17
N GLN A 235 11.33 18.75 -7.96
CA GLN A 235 9.90 18.68 -7.64
C GLN A 235 9.09 19.69 -8.48
N GLU A 236 8.00 19.25 -9.11
CA GLU A 236 7.05 20.19 -9.74
C GLU A 236 6.33 20.96 -8.62
N LYS A 237 6.29 22.29 -8.77
CA LYS A 237 5.56 23.21 -7.88
C LYS A 237 4.05 23.05 -8.04
#